data_AF-A0A8T6Y154-F1
#
_entry.id   AF-A0A8T6Y154-F1
#
_cell.length_a   1.000
_cell.length_b   1.000
_cell.length_c   1.000
_cell.angle_alpha   90.00
_cell.angle_beta   90.00
_cell.angle_gamma   90.00
#
_symmetry.space_group_name_H-M   'P 1'
#
loop_
_entity.id
_entity.type
_entity.pdbx_description
1 polymer ?
#
loop_
_entity_poly.entity_id
_entity_poly.type
_entity_poly.pdbx_seq_one_letter_code
_entity_poly.pdbx_strand_id
1 'polypeptide(L)'
;MILAAKEGRSIPEAWAVDPEGDPTTDPKRARAVRPMGGPKGYGLAVIIDILSSLLTGAAFGVHINRMYDNFSQPQAIGHLVGAIDIAKYAPIDRF
;
A
#
# COMPACT_ATOMS: atom_id res chain seq x y z
N MET A 1 9.35 5.12 8.52
CA MET A 1 9.41 4.89 10.00
C MET A 1 10.71 4.23 10.41
N ILE A 2 11.13 3.13 9.77
CA ILE A 2 12.39 2.43 10.08
C ILE A 2 13.62 3.35 10.11
N LEU A 3 13.80 4.21 9.10
CA LEU A 3 14.92 5.16 9.06
C LEU A 3 14.87 6.18 10.20
N ALA A 4 13.72 6.82 10.41
CA ALA A 4 13.51 7.79 11.49
C ALA A 4 13.76 7.16 12.87
N ALA A 5 13.31 5.92 13.08
CA ALA A 5 13.59 5.16 14.30
C ALA A 5 15.09 4.88 14.50
N LYS A 6 15.82 4.53 13.42
CA LYS A 6 17.28 4.30 13.47
C LYS A 6 18.05 5.58 13.82
N GLU A 7 17.59 6.72 13.34
CA GLU A 7 18.25 8.02 13.54
C GLU A 7 17.71 8.79 14.76
N GLY A 8 16.75 8.22 15.50
CA GLY A 8 16.15 8.88 16.67
C GLY A 8 15.36 10.15 16.32
N ARG A 9 14.86 10.28 15.09
CA ARG A 9 14.09 11.44 14.62
C ARG A 9 12.59 11.19 14.76
N SER A 10 11.83 12.24 15.07
CA SER A 10 10.37 12.19 15.04
C SER A 10 9.85 12.08 13.60
N ILE A 11 8.63 11.57 13.45
CA ILE A 11 7.89 11.54 12.19
C ILE A 11 6.68 12.50 12.26
N PRO A 12 6.19 13.01 11.12
CA PRO A 12 4.93 13.76 11.09
C PRO A 12 3.73 12.91 11.56
N GLU A 13 2.82 13.50 12.35
CA GLU A 13 1.59 12.85 12.85
C GLU A 13 0.67 12.33 11.73
N ALA A 14 0.77 12.90 10.54
CA ALA A 14 -0.02 12.50 9.39
C ALA A 14 0.39 11.12 8.82
N TRP A 15 1.54 10.57 9.20
CA TRP A 15 2.10 9.39 8.54
C TRP A 15 1.62 8.07 9.10
N ALA A 16 1.39 7.97 10.40
CA ALA A 16 1.14 6.70 11.07
C ALA A 16 0.28 6.84 12.32
N VAL A 17 -0.27 5.71 12.73
CA VAL A 17 -1.01 5.56 13.98
C VAL A 17 -0.33 4.54 14.88
N ASP A 18 -0.52 4.68 16.18
CA ASP A 18 -0.06 3.74 17.19
C ASP A 18 -1.05 2.55 17.36
N PRO A 19 -0.82 1.60 18.31
CA PRO A 19 -1.69 0.45 18.51
C PRO A 19 -3.13 0.79 18.87
N GLU A 20 -3.37 1.93 19.51
CA GLU A 20 -4.68 2.44 19.87
C GLU A 20 -5.40 3.09 18.67
N GLY A 21 -4.67 3.35 17.59
CA GLY A 21 -5.18 3.98 16.37
C GLY A 21 -5.02 5.50 16.37
N ASP A 22 -4.34 6.06 17.37
CA ASP A 22 -4.12 7.50 17.48
C ASP A 22 -2.91 7.95 16.65
N PRO A 23 -2.94 9.15 16.03
CA PRO A 23 -1.78 9.71 15.34
C PRO A 23 -0.54 9.78 16.25
N THR A 24 0.63 9.43 15.72
CA THR A 24 1.88 9.44 16.51
C THR A 24 3.04 10.10 15.78
N THR A 25 3.89 10.81 16.54
CA THR A 25 5.19 11.33 16.08
C THR A 25 6.36 10.44 16.46
N ASP A 26 6.13 9.42 17.30
CA ASP A 26 7.16 8.48 17.71
C ASP A 26 7.23 7.30 16.71
N PRO A 27 8.30 7.19 15.92
CA PRO A 27 8.42 6.10 14.94
C PRO A 27 8.50 4.71 15.58
N LYS A 28 8.79 4.58 16.89
CA LYS A 28 8.83 3.30 17.61
C LYS A 28 7.44 2.84 18.03
N ARG A 29 6.52 3.77 18.28
CA ARG A 29 5.12 3.46 18.61
C ARG A 29 4.27 3.19 17.37
N ALA A 30 4.72 3.63 16.20
CA ALA A 30 3.94 3.56 15.00
C ALA A 30 3.67 2.11 14.53
N ARG A 31 2.39 1.73 14.49
CA ARG A 31 1.90 0.38 14.21
C ARG A 31 1.39 0.20 12.79
N ALA A 32 0.71 1.21 12.24
CA ALA A 32 0.15 1.18 10.89
C ALA A 32 0.34 2.54 10.20
N VAL A 33 0.45 2.53 8.87
CA VAL A 33 0.54 3.76 8.06
C VAL A 33 -0.86 4.29 7.77
N ARG A 34 -0.98 5.61 7.71
CA ARG A 34 -2.25 6.26 7.35
C ARG A 34 -2.42 6.30 5.83
N PRO A 35 -3.63 6.10 5.31
CA PRO A 35 -3.90 6.25 3.88
C PRO A 35 -3.76 7.72 3.46
N MET A 36 -3.14 7.94 2.30
CA MET A 36 -3.02 9.27 1.70
C MET A 36 -4.41 9.88 1.46
N GLY A 37 -4.65 11.12 1.88
CA GLY A 37 -5.95 11.76 1.64
C GLY A 37 -7.14 11.07 2.35
N GLY A 38 -6.87 10.32 3.43
CA GLY A 38 -7.90 9.75 4.29
C GLY A 38 -8.78 8.71 3.58
N PRO A 39 -10.12 8.85 3.63
CA PRO A 39 -11.04 7.88 3.03
C PRO A 39 -10.79 7.61 1.54
N LYS A 40 -10.32 8.61 0.79
CA LYS A 40 -10.04 8.46 -0.64
C LYS A 40 -8.85 7.56 -0.91
N GLY A 41 -7.75 7.71 -0.17
CA GLY A 41 -6.60 6.81 -0.32
C GLY A 41 -6.89 5.40 0.17
N TYR A 42 -7.75 5.25 1.18
CA TYR A 42 -8.22 3.93 1.58
C TYR A 42 -9.03 3.27 0.46
N GLY A 43 -9.99 4.00 -0.13
CA GLY A 43 -10.75 3.52 -1.28
C GLY A 43 -9.86 3.13 -2.48
N LEU A 44 -8.83 3.93 -2.76
CA LEU A 44 -7.86 3.62 -3.82
C LEU A 44 -7.07 2.34 -3.50
N ALA A 45 -6.61 2.17 -2.26
CA ALA A 45 -5.91 0.95 -1.83
C ALA A 45 -6.79 -0.30 -1.97
N VAL A 46 -8.09 -0.19 -1.63
CA VAL A 46 -9.06 -1.28 -1.80
C VAL A 46 -9.26 -1.63 -3.28
N ILE A 47 -9.42 -0.63 -4.16
CA ILE A 47 -9.55 -0.87 -5.60
C ILE A 47 -8.31 -1.58 -6.15
N ILE A 48 -7.11 -1.14 -5.74
CA ILE A 48 -5.86 -1.77 -6.15
C ILE A 48 -5.82 -3.24 -5.68
N ASP A 49 -6.13 -3.53 -4.42
CA ASP A 49 -6.11 -4.92 -3.90
C ASP A 49 -7.13 -5.82 -4.60
N ILE A 50 -8.32 -5.31 -4.95
CA ILE A 50 -9.31 -6.07 -5.73
C ILE A 50 -8.73 -6.41 -7.11
N LEU A 51 -8.17 -5.41 -7.80
CA LEU A 51 -7.67 -5.54 -9.16
C LEU A 51 -6.40 -6.39 -9.25
N SER A 52 -5.48 -6.27 -8.29
CA SER A 52 -4.22 -6.99 -8.29
C SER A 52 -4.32 -8.37 -7.67
N SER A 53 -5.19 -8.56 -6.67
CA SER A 53 -5.20 -9.78 -5.84
C SER A 53 -6.43 -10.64 -6.12
N LEU A 54 -7.63 -10.12 -5.87
CA LEU A 54 -8.87 -10.89 -6.02
C LEU A 54 -9.11 -11.32 -7.48
N LEU A 55 -8.88 -10.42 -8.44
CA LEU A 55 -9.07 -10.70 -9.86
C LEU A 55 -8.09 -11.77 -10.38
N THR A 56 -6.90 -11.87 -9.81
CA THR A 56 -5.87 -12.83 -10.24
C THR A 56 -5.85 -14.12 -9.42
N GLY A 57 -6.69 -14.23 -8.39
CA GLY A 57 -6.70 -15.36 -7.45
C GLY A 57 -5.53 -15.38 -6.45
N ALA A 58 -4.87 -14.25 -6.24
CA ALA A 58 -3.79 -14.09 -5.27
C ALA A 58 -4.33 -13.79 -3.84
N ALA A 59 -3.44 -13.77 -2.84
CA ALA A 59 -3.79 -13.42 -1.48
C ALA A 59 -4.12 -11.92 -1.37
N PHE A 60 -5.11 -11.55 -0.55
CA PHE A 60 -5.63 -10.18 -0.42
C PHE A 60 -5.62 -9.70 1.03
N GLY A 61 -5.53 -8.39 1.24
CA GLY A 61 -5.57 -7.74 2.54
C GLY A 61 -4.69 -8.39 3.61
N VAL A 62 -5.30 -8.78 4.73
CA VAL A 62 -4.60 -9.38 5.90
C VAL A 62 -4.12 -10.81 5.67
N HIS A 63 -4.51 -11.45 4.57
CA HIS A 63 -4.13 -12.82 4.23
C HIS A 63 -2.82 -12.90 3.45
N ILE A 64 -2.26 -11.76 3.04
CA ILE A 64 -0.95 -11.70 2.38
C ILE A 64 0.12 -12.07 3.42
N ASN A 65 0.97 -13.05 3.08
CA ASN A 65 2.05 -13.46 3.97
C ASN A 65 3.07 -12.31 4.12
N ARG A 66 3.39 -11.98 5.38
CA ARG A 66 4.23 -10.83 5.72
C ARG A 66 5.68 -11.10 5.35
N MET A 67 6.25 -10.13 4.63
CA MET A 67 7.59 -10.24 4.02
C MET A 67 8.72 -10.60 4.99
N TYR A 68 8.65 -10.12 6.24
CA TYR A 68 9.72 -10.29 7.23
C TYR A 68 9.35 -11.19 8.43
N ASP A 69 8.13 -11.75 8.46
CA ASP A 69 7.65 -12.55 9.60
C ASP A 69 7.68 -14.06 9.30
N ASN A 70 7.51 -14.47 8.03
CA ASN A 70 7.41 -15.87 7.66
C ASN A 70 8.08 -16.17 6.31
N PHE A 71 9.27 -16.76 6.38
CA PHE A 71 10.08 -17.16 5.22
C PHE A 71 9.79 -18.58 4.72
N SER A 72 8.92 -19.34 5.39
CA SER A 72 8.65 -20.74 5.04
C SER A 72 7.58 -20.90 3.96
N GLN A 73 6.80 -19.85 3.69
CA GLN A 73 5.70 -19.86 2.73
C GLN A 73 5.86 -18.71 1.71
N PRO A 74 5.47 -18.91 0.44
CA PRO A 74 5.47 -17.85 -0.56
C PRO A 74 4.50 -16.73 -0.16
N GLN A 75 4.74 -15.51 -0.67
CA GLN A 75 3.89 -14.36 -0.34
C GLN A 75 2.51 -14.38 -1.01
N ALA A 76 2.40 -15.03 -2.18
CA ALA A 76 1.20 -15.07 -3.01
C ALA A 76 0.67 -13.66 -3.39
N ILE A 77 1.58 -12.75 -3.74
CA ILE A 77 1.24 -11.40 -4.22
C ILE A 77 0.72 -11.47 -5.65
N GLY A 78 -0.32 -10.71 -5.95
CA GLY A 78 -0.84 -10.52 -7.30
C GLY A 78 -0.44 -9.16 -7.87
N HIS A 79 -0.42 -9.08 -9.20
CA HIS A 79 -0.08 -7.86 -9.94
C HIS A 79 -1.08 -7.65 -11.07
N LEU A 80 -1.45 -6.39 -11.31
CA LEU A 80 -2.17 -5.99 -12.51
C LEU A 80 -1.25 -5.11 -13.35
N VAL A 81 -1.10 -5.45 -14.63
CA VAL A 81 -0.39 -4.63 -15.62
C VAL A 81 -1.35 -4.36 -16.77
N GLY A 82 -1.52 -3.09 -17.12
CA GLY A 82 -2.38 -2.65 -18.20
C GLY A 82 -1.58 -1.86 -19.24
N ALA A 83 -1.89 -2.09 -20.52
CA ALA A 83 -1.41 -1.29 -21.63
C ALA A 83 -2.61 -0.86 -22.47
N ILE A 84 -2.61 0.40 -22.92
CA ILE A 84 -3.69 0.97 -23.74
C ILE A 84 -3.09 1.40 -25.06
N ASP A 85 -3.61 0.85 -26.14
CA ASP A 85 -3.26 1.26 -27.49
C ASP A 85 -4.00 2.54 -27.86
N ILE A 86 -3.30 3.67 -27.79
CA ILE A 86 -3.86 5.01 -28.04
C ILE A 86 -4.40 5.15 -29.46
N ALA A 87 -3.83 4.45 -30.44
CA ALA A 87 -4.27 4.51 -31.83
C ALA A 87 -5.73 4.06 -32.01
N LYS A 88 -6.27 3.31 -31.05
CA LYS A 88 -7.68 2.87 -31.05
C LYS A 88 -8.66 3.93 -30.53
N TYR A 89 -8.18 5.00 -29.91
CA TYR A 89 -9.01 6.01 -29.26
C TYR A 89 -8.82 7.42 -29.87
N ALA A 90 -7.64 7.71 -30.43
CA ALA A 90 -7.36 8.99 -31.07
C ALA A 90 -6.26 8.85 -32.15
N PRO A 91 -6.21 9.76 -33.14
CA PRO A 91 -5.05 9.89 -34.02
C PRO A 91 -3.76 10.13 -33.21
N ILE A 92 -2.70 9.36 -33.50
CA ILE A 92 -1.43 9.41 -32.74
C ILE A 92 -0.80 10.81 -32.76
N ASP A 93 -0.96 11.55 -33.85
CA ASP A 93 -0.42 12.91 -34.03
C ASP A 93 -1.06 13.96 -33.11
N ARG A 94 -2.14 13.62 -32.40
CA ARG A 94 -2.86 14.51 -31.47
C ARG A 94 -2.64 14.21 -30.00
N PHE A 95 -1.81 13.22 -29.66
CA PHE A 95 -1.51 12.79 -28.28
C PHE A 95 -0.08 13.16 -27.90
#